data_AF-A0A2R6NRT4-F1
#
_entry.id   AF-A0A2R6NRT4-F1
#
_cell.length_a   1.000
_cell.length_b   1.000
_cell.length_c   1.000
_cell.angle_alpha   90.00
_cell.angle_beta   90.00
_cell.angle_gamma   90.00
#
_symmetry.space_group_name_H-M   'P 1'
#
loop_
_entity.id
_entity.type
_entity.pdbx_description
1 polymer ?
#
loop_
_entity_poly.entity_id
_entity_poly.type
_entity_poly.pdbx_seq_one_letter_code
_entity_poly.pdbx_strand_id
1 'polypeptide(L)'
;MAIRILLDHGVRQDHIIFVTFLVAREGGIVVLRKAFPDVKIVCSAVDNHLTERWLECIDVEGEGVDSETAGRKVWVVEPGMGHIG
;
A
#
# COMPACT_ATOMS: atom_id res chain seq x y z
N MET A 1 7.34 -4.71 -8.83
CA MET A 1 7.51 -5.00 -10.27
C MET A 1 7.81 -3.76 -11.12
N ALA A 2 7.09 -2.64 -11.01
CA ALA A 2 7.27 -1.46 -11.87
C ALA A 2 8.73 -0.96 -12.01
N ILE A 3 9.49 -0.86 -10.91
CA ILE A 3 10.89 -0.43 -10.95
C ILE A 3 11.75 -1.35 -11.83
N ARG A 4 11.53 -2.68 -11.77
CA ARG A 4 12.27 -3.64 -12.59
C ARG A 4 12.06 -3.37 -14.07
N ILE A 5 10.82 -3.11 -14.47
CA ILE A 5 10.47 -2.81 -15.87
C ILE A 5 11.24 -1.57 -16.35
N LEU A 6 11.31 -0.50 -15.55
CA LEU A 6 12.11 0.68 -15.91
C LEU A 6 13.59 0.35 -16.10
N LEU A 7 14.17 -0.46 -15.21
CA LEU A 7 15.56 -0.90 -15.31
C LEU A 7 15.79 -1.75 -16.57
N ASP A 8 14.86 -2.65 -16.91
CA ASP A 8 14.93 -3.50 -18.10
C ASP A 8 14.90 -2.67 -19.40
N HIS A 9 14.28 -1.48 -19.36
CA HIS A 9 14.30 -0.50 -20.44
C HIS A 9 15.51 0.47 -20.40
N GLY A 10 16.49 0.23 -19.53
CA GLY A 10 17.74 0.99 -19.48
C GLY A 10 17.69 2.28 -18.65
N VAL A 11 16.61 2.52 -17.90
CA VAL A 11 16.58 3.64 -16.93
C VAL A 11 17.55 3.31 -15.80
N ARG A 12 18.44 4.25 -15.47
CA ARG A 12 19.36 4.05 -14.33
C ARG A 12 18.63 4.13 -13.00
N GLN A 13 19.07 3.35 -12.03
CA GLN A 13 18.40 3.25 -10.74
C GLN A 13 18.38 4.59 -9.96
N ASP A 14 19.49 5.33 -10.01
CA ASP A 14 19.69 6.65 -9.40
C ASP A 14 18.84 7.78 -10.04
N HIS A 15 18.23 7.49 -11.20
CA HIS A 15 17.32 8.37 -11.92
C HIS A 15 15.83 8.10 -11.61
N ILE A 16 15.54 7.11 -10.77
CA ILE A 16 14.16 6.76 -10.41
C ILE A 16 13.82 7.41 -9.07
N ILE A 17 12.72 8.18 -9.06
CA ILE A 17 12.12 8.73 -7.84
C ILE A 17 10.78 8.04 -7.63
N PHE A 18 10.68 7.23 -6.58
CA PHE A 18 9.43 6.59 -6.17
C PHE A 18 8.65 7.52 -5.24
N VAL A 19 7.57 8.11 -5.77
CA VAL A 19 6.69 9.04 -5.04
C VAL A 19 5.42 8.31 -4.62
N THR A 20 5.07 8.40 -3.33
CA THR A 20 3.85 7.81 -2.78
C THR A 20 3.31 8.67 -1.65
N PHE A 21 2.02 8.55 -1.30
CA PHE A 21 1.48 9.29 -0.16
C PHE A 21 1.88 8.66 1.17
N LEU A 22 1.73 7.34 1.29
CA LEU A 22 1.81 6.65 2.56
C LEU A 22 2.62 5.36 2.42
N VAL A 23 3.46 5.10 3.42
CA VAL A 23 4.23 3.86 3.53
C VAL A 23 4.16 3.34 4.95
N ALA A 24 4.13 2.02 5.10
CA ALA A 24 4.47 1.39 6.38
C ALA A 24 5.99 1.36 6.53
N ARG A 25 6.49 1.68 7.72
CA ARG A 25 7.91 1.66 8.09
C ARG A 25 8.51 0.26 7.92
N GLU A 26 7.70 -0.76 8.12
CA GLU A 26 8.06 -2.15 8.02
C GLU A 26 7.51 -2.79 6.74
N GLY A 27 8.13 -3.89 6.30
CA GLY A 27 7.70 -4.62 5.12
C GLY A 27 8.09 -3.94 3.80
N GLY A 28 7.10 -3.42 3.07
CA GLY A 28 7.23 -3.05 1.66
C GLY A 28 8.40 -2.10 1.36
N ILE A 29 8.57 -1.05 2.17
CA ILE A 29 9.64 -0.07 1.96
C ILE A 29 11.04 -0.64 2.22
N VAL A 30 11.17 -1.54 3.19
CA VAL A 30 12.42 -2.22 3.54
C VAL A 30 12.83 -3.17 2.41
N VAL A 31 11.87 -3.92 1.87
CA VAL A 31 12.11 -4.80 0.71
C VAL A 31 12.52 -3.98 -0.51
N LEU A 32 11.84 -2.86 -0.75
CA LEU A 32 12.09 -1.99 -1.90
C LEU A 32 13.50 -1.36 -1.82
N ARG A 33 13.91 -0.88 -0.64
CA ARG A 33 15.26 -0.35 -0.42
C ARG A 33 16.35 -1.41 -0.51
N LYS A 34 16.09 -2.65 -0.09
CA LYS A 34 17.03 -3.77 -0.26
C LYS A 34 17.20 -4.16 -1.73
N ALA A 35 16.12 -4.17 -2.49
CA ALA A 35 16.13 -4.57 -3.90
C ALA A 35 16.69 -3.47 -4.82
N PHE A 36 16.47 -2.20 -4.49
CA PHE A 36 16.82 -1.05 -5.33
C PHE A 36 17.43 0.09 -4.48
N PRO A 37 18.67 -0.07 -3.99
CA PRO A 37 19.27 0.83 -3.01
C PRO A 37 19.46 2.27 -3.50
N ASP A 38 19.61 2.49 -4.81
CA ASP A 38 19.87 3.82 -5.38
C ASP A 38 18.58 4.57 -5.77
N VAL A 39 17.40 3.95 -5.63
CA VAL A 39 16.11 4.61 -5.87
C VAL A 39 15.83 5.61 -4.75
N LYS A 40 15.47 6.84 -5.12
CA LYS A 40 15.05 7.87 -4.17
C LYS A 40 13.57 7.68 -3.85
N ILE A 41 13.22 7.67 -2.57
CA ILE A 41 11.82 7.47 -2.14
C ILE A 41 11.34 8.73 -1.46
N VAL A 42 10.23 9.28 -1.96
CA VAL A 42 9.57 10.47 -1.42
C VAL A 42 8.18 10.06 -0.98
N CYS A 43 7.86 10.31 0.28
CA CYS A 43 6.54 10.04 0.82
C CYS A 43 6.03 11.20 1.69
N SER A 44 4.70 11.32 1.77
CA SER A 44 4.07 12.33 2.62
C SER A 44 4.00 11.89 4.09
N ALA A 45 3.79 10.60 4.34
CA ALA A 45 3.66 10.03 5.68
C ALA A 45 4.27 8.63 5.79
N VAL A 46 4.80 8.31 6.97
CA VAL A 46 5.33 7.01 7.35
C VAL A 46 4.59 6.52 8.59
N ASP A 47 3.86 5.43 8.44
CA ASP A 47 3.13 4.77 9.51
C ASP A 47 3.93 3.59 10.08
N ASN A 48 3.63 3.17 11.31
CA ASN A 48 4.46 2.19 12.01
C ASN A 48 4.19 0.76 11.51
N HIS A 49 2.92 0.39 11.40
CA HIS A 49 2.50 -1.00 11.19
C HIS A 49 1.41 -1.13 10.14
N LEU A 50 1.36 -2.32 9.54
CA LEU A 50 0.27 -2.76 8.68
C LEU A 50 -0.44 -3.91 9.40
N THR A 51 -1.71 -3.73 9.71
CA THR A 51 -2.51 -4.67 10.50
C THR A 51 -3.65 -5.21 9.65
N GLU A 52 -3.81 -6.52 9.64
CA GLU A 52 -4.96 -7.17 9.00
C GLU A 52 -6.22 -6.95 9.83
N ARG A 53 -7.31 -6.50 9.19
CA ARG A 53 -8.63 -6.38 9.81
C ARG A 53 -9.74 -6.88 8.90
N TRP A 54 -10.88 -7.17 9.50
CA TRP A 54 -12.12 -7.50 8.82
C TRP A 54 -13.05 -6.28 8.88
N LEU A 55 -13.54 -5.82 7.73
CA LEU A 55 -14.45 -4.69 7.64
C LEU A 55 -15.84 -5.22 7.32
N GLU A 56 -16.75 -5.06 8.26
CA GLU A 56 -18.16 -5.39 8.10
C GLU A 56 -18.84 -4.32 7.24
N CYS A 57 -19.65 -4.74 6.26
CA CYS A 57 -20.44 -3.80 5.48
C CYS A 57 -21.49 -3.16 6.41
N ILE A 58 -21.56 -1.83 6.43
CA ILE A 58 -22.64 -1.14 7.13
C ILE A 58 -23.87 -1.21 6.22
N ASP A 59 -24.93 -1.85 6.69
CA ASP A 59 -26.23 -1.82 6.02
C ASP A 59 -26.71 -0.37 5.94
N VAL A 60 -26.71 0.21 4.74
CA VAL A 60 -27.41 1.47 4.49
C VAL A 60 -28.88 1.10 4.32
N GLU A 61 -29.71 1.45 5.30
CA GLU A 61 -31.14 1.18 5.29
C GLU A 61 -31.78 1.71 3.98
N GLY A 62 -32.11 0.82 3.04
CA GLY A 62 -32.93 1.19 1.88
C GLY A 62 -32.63 0.47 0.55
N GLU A 63 -31.50 -0.21 0.40
CA GLU A 63 -31.23 -1.02 -0.80
C GLU A 63 -31.29 -2.50 -0.43
N GLY A 64 -32.17 -3.27 -1.09
CA GLY A 64 -32.27 -4.71 -0.88
C GLY A 64 -30.98 -5.39 -1.29
N VAL A 65 -30.25 -5.96 -0.33
CA VAL A 65 -28.95 -6.60 -0.55
C VAL A 65 -29.11 -8.12 -0.44
N ASP A 66 -28.69 -8.82 -1.49
CA ASP A 66 -28.52 -10.28 -1.52
C ASP A 66 -27.55 -10.72 -0.41
N SER A 67 -27.85 -11.84 0.26
CA SER A 67 -27.20 -12.30 1.50
C SER A 67 -25.73 -12.76 1.36
N GLU A 68 -25.02 -12.38 0.30
CA GLU A 68 -23.63 -12.77 0.02
C GLU A 68 -22.59 -11.69 0.33
N THR A 69 -22.99 -10.50 0.80
CA THR A 69 -22.06 -9.41 1.15
C THR A 69 -21.48 -9.59 2.56
N ALA A 70 -20.92 -10.77 2.84
CA ALA A 70 -20.07 -10.98 4.00
C ALA A 70 -18.83 -10.07 3.88
N GLY A 71 -18.39 -9.45 4.99
CA GLY A 71 -17.36 -8.41 5.00
C GLY A 71 -16.07 -8.72 4.22
N ARG A 72 -15.20 -7.72 4.08
CA ARG A 72 -13.92 -7.89 3.37
C ARG A 72 -12.72 -7.77 4.30
N LYS A 73 -11.69 -8.56 3.99
CA LYS A 73 -10.37 -8.45 4.62
C LYS A 73 -9.66 -7.20 4.08
N VAL A 74 -9.24 -6.34 5.00
CA VAL A 74 -8.53 -5.09 4.71
C VAL A 74 -7.20 -5.05 5.45
N TRP A 75 -6.22 -4.37 4.88
CA TRP A 75 -4.97 -4.04 5.56
C TRP A 75 -5.00 -2.57 5.98
N VAL A 76 -5.00 -2.33 7.27
CA VAL A 76 -5.03 -0.99 7.88
C VAL A 76 -3.60 -0.55 8.16
N VAL A 77 -3.26 0.68 7.81
CA VAL A 77 -1.95 1.25 8.15
C VAL A 77 -2.09 2.13 9.39
N GLU A 78 -1.36 1.81 10.46
CA GLU A 78 -1.53 2.43 11.79
C GLU A 78 -0.30 3.30 12.14
N PRO A 79 -0.47 4.53 12.69
CA PRO A 79 -1.71 5.13 13.21
C PRO A 79 -2.55 5.92 12.19
N GLY A 80 -2.20 5.91 10.90
CA GLY A 80 -2.97 6.59 9.86
C GLY A 80 -4.39 6.02 9.66
N MET A 81 -5.22 6.72 8.86
CA MET A 81 -6.59 6.29 8.52
C MET A 81 -6.68 5.55 7.18
N GLY A 82 -5.56 5.06 6.63
CA GLY A 82 -5.53 4.37 5.34
C GLY A 82 -5.87 2.88 5.47
N HIS A 83 -6.68 2.34 4.54
CA HIS A 83 -6.84 0.91 4.34
C HIS A 83 -6.63 0.51 2.87
N ILE A 84 -6.09 -0.69 2.65
CA ILE A 84 -5.85 -1.28 1.32
C ILE A 84 -6.45 -2.69 1.29
N GLY A 85 -7.24 -3.00 0.25
CA GLY A 85 -7.99 -4.26 0.13
C GLY A 85 -9.49 -4.02 0.23
#